data_AF-A0A933L2J0-F1
#
_entry.id   AF-A0A933L2J0-F1
#
_cell.length_a   1.000
_cell.length_b   1.000
_cell.length_c   1.000
_cell.angle_alpha   90.00
_cell.angle_beta   90.00
_cell.angle_gamma   90.00
#
_symmetry.space_group_name_H-M   'P 1'
#
loop_
_entity.id
_entity.type
_entity.pdbx_description
1 polymer ?
#
loop_
_entity_poly.entity_id
_entity_poly.type
_entity_poly.pdbx_seq_one_letter_code
_entity_poly.pdbx_strand_id
1 'polypeptide(L)'
;MAGLLGLVATVLYAARSVWLTDRNGILQTRAYIAVGFPKITQEGGVIVANVRIRNTGPTPARSMRFRLGFPPKEPATNLELVRDERHSVSELGAGRSMREKLSWVEFGTPEIFHAFWAGEPGWFYGTVEYTDVFGIVRYTWFKYRLWGEITSADESIVHVEVTQDGNHST
;
A
#
# COMPACT_ATOMS: atom_id res chain seq x y z
N MET A 1 19.62 31.06 -42.46
CA MET A 1 19.74 29.83 -41.63
C MET A 1 19.47 30.06 -40.14
N ALA A 2 19.81 31.21 -39.54
CA ALA A 2 19.58 31.46 -38.09
C ALA A 2 18.10 31.45 -37.64
N GLY A 3 17.16 31.93 -38.47
CA GLY A 3 15.73 31.98 -38.11
C GLY A 3 15.04 30.61 -38.00
N LEU A 4 15.48 29.61 -38.77
CA LEU A 4 14.89 28.26 -38.75
C LEU A 4 15.27 27.51 -37.46
N LEU A 5 16.52 27.66 -37.01
CA LEU A 5 17.01 27.05 -35.76
C LEU A 5 16.34 27.65 -34.52
N GLY A 6 16.11 28.98 -34.51
CA GLY A 6 15.38 29.64 -33.43
C GLY A 6 13.91 29.19 -33.34
N LEU A 7 13.26 28.97 -34.48
CA LEU A 7 11.88 28.50 -34.53
C LEU A 7 11.76 27.04 -34.07
N VAL A 8 12.68 26.17 -34.48
CA VAL A 8 12.74 24.77 -34.02
C VAL A 8 12.97 24.70 -32.51
N ALA A 9 13.92 25.49 -31.97
CA ALA A 9 14.17 25.52 -30.53
C ALA A 9 12.94 26.01 -29.74
N THR A 10 12.23 27.02 -30.25
CA THR A 10 11.01 27.55 -29.62
C THR A 10 9.88 26.52 -29.63
N VAL A 11 9.67 25.81 -30.75
CA VAL A 11 8.67 24.74 -30.85
C VAL A 11 9.00 23.57 -29.91
N LEU A 12 10.26 23.15 -29.85
CA LEU A 12 10.70 22.08 -28.95
C LEU A 12 10.53 22.47 -27.47
N TYR A 13 10.83 23.72 -27.13
CA TYR A 13 10.63 24.23 -25.78
C TYR A 13 9.14 24.28 -25.40
N ALA A 14 8.29 24.79 -26.30
CA ALA A 14 6.85 24.84 -26.08
C ALA A 14 6.25 23.43 -25.92
N ALA A 15 6.62 22.49 -26.80
CA ALA A 15 6.17 21.10 -26.71
C ALA A 15 6.61 20.42 -25.40
N ARG A 16 7.87 20.65 -24.97
CA ARG A 16 8.38 20.13 -23.70
C ARG A 16 7.64 20.71 -22.50
N SER A 17 7.34 22.00 -22.52
CA SER A 17 6.57 22.67 -21.46
C SER A 17 5.14 22.15 -21.37
N VAL A 18 4.45 21.96 -22.50
CA VAL A 18 3.12 21.35 -22.54
C VAL A 18 3.16 19.93 -21.96
N TRP A 19 4.13 19.11 -22.38
CA TRP A 19 4.27 17.75 -21.85
C TRP A 19 4.56 17.72 -20.34
N LEU A 20 5.41 18.61 -19.84
CA LEU A 20 5.68 18.73 -18.41
C LEU A 20 4.45 19.19 -17.64
N THR A 21 3.71 20.17 -18.15
CA THR A 21 2.49 20.67 -17.52
C THR A 21 1.41 19.60 -17.48
N ASP A 22 1.21 18.85 -18.57
CA ASP A 22 0.25 17.75 -18.63
C ASP A 22 0.61 16.65 -17.63
N ARG A 23 1.89 16.24 -17.60
CA ARG A 23 2.39 15.28 -16.61
C ARG A 23 2.21 15.76 -15.17
N ASN A 24 2.48 17.04 -14.90
CA ASN A 24 2.29 17.62 -13.57
C ASN A 24 0.80 17.69 -13.21
N GLY A 25 -0.07 18.01 -14.17
CA GLY A 25 -1.52 18.00 -13.99
C GLY A 25 -2.03 16.62 -13.60
N ILE A 26 -1.60 15.57 -14.31
CA ILE A 26 -1.94 14.17 -14.00
C ILE A 26 -1.47 13.80 -12.59
N LEU A 27 -0.22 14.14 -12.24
CA LEU A 27 0.29 13.87 -10.89
C LEU A 27 -0.50 14.63 -9.82
N GLN A 28 -0.89 15.89 -10.04
CA GLN A 28 -1.65 16.64 -9.03
C GLN A 28 -3.09 16.16 -8.88
N THR A 29 -3.68 15.57 -9.91
CA THR A 29 -5.11 15.25 -9.96
C THR A 29 -5.42 13.76 -9.76
N ARG A 30 -4.44 12.86 -9.80
CA ARG A 30 -4.67 11.41 -9.60
C ARG A 30 -5.05 11.04 -8.16
N ALA A 31 -5.63 9.86 -8.00
CA ALA A 31 -5.83 9.26 -6.69
C ALA A 31 -4.48 8.95 -6.01
N TYR A 32 -4.46 9.02 -4.69
CA TYR A 32 -3.27 8.68 -3.88
C TYR A 32 -3.73 7.78 -2.75
N ILE A 33 -3.24 6.55 -2.72
CA ILE A 33 -3.60 5.63 -1.65
C ILE A 33 -2.54 5.70 -0.54
N ALA A 34 -3.02 5.87 0.68
CA ALA A 34 -2.24 5.79 1.90
C ALA A 34 -2.77 4.65 2.76
N VAL A 35 -1.87 3.78 3.19
CA VAL A 35 -2.17 2.69 4.11
C VAL A 35 -1.76 3.12 5.51
N GLY A 36 -2.71 3.10 6.43
CA GLY A 36 -2.51 3.42 7.84
C GLY A 36 -1.95 2.22 8.60
N PHE A 37 -1.48 2.48 9.82
CA PHE A 37 -0.95 1.42 10.67
C PHE A 37 -2.00 0.33 10.93
N PRO A 38 -1.63 -0.95 10.78
CA PRO A 38 -2.53 -2.05 11.05
C PRO A 38 -2.83 -2.13 12.55
N LYS A 39 -4.08 -2.41 12.90
CA LYS A 39 -4.41 -2.92 14.24
C LYS A 39 -4.44 -4.45 14.16
N ILE A 40 -3.47 -5.09 14.81
CA ILE A 40 -3.39 -6.55 14.91
C ILE A 40 -4.12 -7.00 16.17
N THR A 41 -5.05 -7.94 16.04
CA THR A 41 -5.83 -8.53 17.15
C THR A 41 -5.82 -10.05 17.05
N GLN A 42 -6.11 -10.76 18.15
CA GLN A 42 -6.41 -12.19 18.12
C GLN A 42 -7.92 -12.40 18.29
N GLU A 43 -8.52 -13.17 17.41
CA GLU A 43 -9.94 -13.52 17.42
C GLU A 43 -10.07 -15.03 17.18
N GLY A 44 -10.55 -15.79 18.16
CA GLY A 44 -10.81 -17.23 17.98
C GLY A 44 -9.57 -18.07 17.61
N GLY A 45 -8.40 -17.76 18.19
CA GLY A 45 -7.14 -18.44 17.88
C GLY A 45 -6.46 -17.93 16.61
N VAL A 46 -7.03 -16.92 15.95
CA VAL A 46 -6.56 -16.38 14.68
C VAL A 46 -6.11 -14.95 14.87
N ILE A 47 -5.00 -14.60 14.24
CA ILE A 47 -4.58 -13.21 14.21
C ILE A 47 -5.32 -12.48 13.09
N VAL A 48 -5.80 -11.27 13.35
CA VAL A 48 -6.54 -10.46 12.40
C VAL A 48 -5.83 -9.12 12.28
N ALA A 49 -5.51 -8.73 11.06
CA ALA A 49 -5.01 -7.41 10.74
C ALA A 49 -6.13 -6.53 10.22
N ASN A 50 -6.45 -5.49 10.97
CA ASN A 50 -7.38 -4.45 10.56
C ASN A 50 -6.59 -3.27 10.00
N VAL A 51 -6.67 -3.08 8.68
CA VAL A 51 -5.91 -2.05 7.98
C VAL A 51 -6.84 -0.93 7.54
N ARG A 52 -6.47 0.31 7.87
CA ARG A 52 -7.17 1.50 7.37
C ARG A 52 -6.53 1.96 6.08
N ILE A 53 -7.30 2.04 5.01
CA ILE A 53 -6.84 2.50 3.70
C ILE A 53 -7.56 3.79 3.39
N ARG A 54 -6.82 4.81 2.98
CA ARG A 54 -7.36 6.14 2.69
C ARG A 54 -6.92 6.59 1.31
N ASN A 55 -7.86 7.12 0.53
CA ASN A 55 -7.53 7.89 -0.65
C ASN A 55 -7.27 9.34 -0.22
N THR A 56 -6.01 9.77 -0.26
CA THR A 56 -5.57 11.13 0.03
C THR A 56 -5.56 12.01 -1.22
N GLY A 57 -5.82 11.44 -2.40
CA GLY A 57 -5.89 12.18 -3.65
C GLY A 57 -7.25 12.86 -3.89
N PRO A 58 -7.29 13.82 -4.83
CA PRO A 58 -8.51 14.57 -5.14
C PRO A 58 -9.51 13.81 -6.03
N THR A 59 -9.16 12.64 -6.57
CA THR A 59 -10.01 11.83 -7.46
C THR A 59 -10.21 10.41 -6.94
N PRO A 60 -11.29 9.71 -7.32
CA PRO A 60 -11.56 8.34 -6.87
C PRO A 60 -10.51 7.34 -7.39
N ALA A 61 -10.22 6.32 -6.57
CA ALA A 61 -9.48 5.12 -6.98
C ALA A 61 -10.48 4.01 -7.31
N ARG A 62 -10.30 3.32 -8.43
CA ARG A 62 -11.22 2.28 -8.93
C ARG A 62 -10.57 0.92 -8.99
N SER A 63 -11.39 -0.14 -9.05
CA SER A 63 -10.94 -1.52 -9.26
C SER A 63 -9.82 -1.92 -8.30
N MET A 64 -9.97 -1.55 -7.02
CA MET A 64 -8.92 -1.73 -6.03
C MET A 64 -8.74 -3.22 -5.74
N ARG A 65 -7.49 -3.67 -5.67
CA ARG A 65 -7.10 -5.03 -5.30
C ARG A 65 -6.00 -4.98 -4.26
N PHE A 66 -6.07 -5.89 -3.30
CA PHE A 66 -5.12 -5.97 -2.19
C PHE A 66 -4.32 -7.25 -2.32
N ARG A 67 -3.04 -7.20 -2.00
CA ARG A 67 -2.25 -8.42 -1.81
C ARG A 67 -1.30 -8.25 -0.64
N LEU A 68 -1.15 -9.28 0.18
CA LEU A 68 -0.60 -9.15 1.53
C LEU A 68 0.33 -10.32 1.86
N GLY A 69 1.21 -10.12 2.85
CA GLY A 69 2.05 -11.18 3.40
C GLY A 69 2.54 -10.89 4.82
N PHE A 70 2.84 -11.96 5.55
CA PHE A 70 3.32 -11.94 6.94
C PHE A 70 4.49 -12.92 7.16
N PRO A 71 5.73 -12.53 6.83
CA PRO A 71 6.90 -13.37 6.99
C PRO A 71 7.59 -13.12 8.35
N PRO A 72 8.21 -14.15 8.96
CA PRO A 72 9.03 -13.99 10.16
C PRO A 72 10.35 -13.27 9.88
N LYS A 73 10.77 -13.20 8.61
CA LYS A 73 11.97 -12.47 8.17
C LYS A 73 11.55 -11.24 7.39
N GLU A 74 12.43 -10.25 7.39
CA GLU A 74 12.21 -9.05 6.59
C GLU A 74 12.00 -9.43 5.11
N PRO A 75 10.87 -9.04 4.49
CA PRO A 75 10.65 -9.32 3.09
C PRO A 75 11.68 -8.54 2.24
N ALA A 76 12.44 -9.28 1.43
CA ALA A 76 13.23 -8.72 0.34
C ALA A 76 12.25 -8.05 -0.64
N THR A 77 12.55 -6.82 -1.03
CA THR A 77 11.61 -5.92 -1.70
C THR A 77 10.91 -6.55 -2.93
N ASN A 78 9.60 -6.29 -3.02
CA ASN A 78 8.71 -6.21 -4.17
C ASN A 78 8.20 -7.42 -4.98
N LEU A 79 8.60 -8.69 -4.80
CA LEU A 79 8.04 -9.75 -5.69
C LEU A 79 7.63 -11.09 -5.08
N GLU A 80 7.98 -11.40 -3.83
CA GLU A 80 7.45 -12.60 -3.18
C GLU A 80 6.09 -12.28 -2.54
N LEU A 81 5.12 -12.01 -3.40
CA LEU A 81 3.72 -12.02 -3.02
C LEU A 81 3.31 -13.47 -2.79
N VAL A 82 3.21 -13.87 -1.52
CA VAL A 82 2.95 -15.26 -1.13
C VAL A 82 1.53 -15.70 -1.52
N ARG A 83 0.57 -14.78 -1.75
CA ARG A 83 -0.76 -15.14 -2.27
C ARG A 83 -1.57 -13.95 -2.80
N ASP A 84 -2.36 -14.20 -3.85
CA ASP A 84 -3.30 -13.24 -4.48
C ASP A 84 -4.69 -13.38 -3.81
N GLU A 85 -4.90 -12.74 -2.66
CA GLU A 85 -6.25 -12.59 -2.10
C GLU A 85 -6.95 -11.39 -2.74
N ARG A 86 -7.72 -11.63 -3.80
CA ARG A 86 -8.45 -10.56 -4.50
C ARG A 86 -9.66 -10.09 -3.69
N HIS A 87 -9.42 -9.26 -2.67
CA HIS A 87 -10.45 -8.38 -2.16
C HIS A 87 -10.63 -7.25 -3.17
N SER A 88 -11.79 -7.21 -3.83
CA SER A 88 -12.11 -6.17 -4.80
C SER A 88 -13.10 -5.18 -4.20
N VAL A 89 -12.67 -3.93 -4.06
CA VAL A 89 -13.58 -2.81 -3.82
C VAL A 89 -13.73 -2.04 -5.12
N SER A 90 -14.97 -1.80 -5.53
CA SER A 90 -15.26 -1.18 -6.83
C SER A 90 -14.70 0.24 -6.92
N GLU A 91 -14.78 1.01 -5.83
CA GLU A 91 -14.32 2.40 -5.81
C GLU A 91 -14.04 2.93 -4.38
N LEU A 92 -12.97 3.70 -4.20
CA LEU A 92 -12.70 4.52 -3.02
C LEU A 92 -12.64 6.00 -3.42
N GLY A 93 -13.71 6.73 -3.09
CA GLY A 93 -13.84 8.15 -3.40
C GLY A 93 -12.73 9.04 -2.80
N ALA A 94 -12.57 10.23 -3.35
CA ALA A 94 -11.59 11.22 -2.90
C ALA A 94 -11.76 11.54 -1.40
N GLY A 95 -10.65 11.54 -0.65
CA GLY A 95 -10.63 11.81 0.79
C GLY A 95 -11.25 10.72 1.68
N ARG A 96 -11.87 9.68 1.10
CA ARG A 96 -12.55 8.62 1.84
C ARG A 96 -11.55 7.61 2.42
N SER A 97 -11.99 6.92 3.46
CA SER A 97 -11.25 5.79 4.03
C SER A 97 -12.16 4.58 4.17
N MET A 98 -11.56 3.41 3.97
CA MET A 98 -12.16 2.10 4.19
C MET A 98 -11.32 1.34 5.23
N ARG A 99 -11.93 0.36 5.87
CA ARG A 99 -11.26 -0.56 6.79
C ARG A 99 -11.39 -1.94 6.20
N GLU A 100 -10.25 -2.58 5.95
CA GLU A 100 -10.20 -3.97 5.52
C GLU A 100 -9.82 -4.82 6.72
N LYS A 101 -10.65 -5.81 7.00
CA LYS A 101 -10.38 -6.85 8.00
C LYS A 101 -9.76 -8.02 7.26
N LEU A 102 -8.53 -8.35 7.62
CA LEU A 102 -7.73 -9.37 6.95
C LEU A 102 -7.39 -10.43 7.99
N SER A 103 -7.90 -11.64 7.84
CA SER A 103 -7.77 -12.70 8.85
C SER A 103 -6.67 -13.71 8.51
N TRP A 104 -5.85 -14.03 9.50
CA TRP A 104 -4.71 -14.96 9.40
C TRP A 104 -5.10 -16.44 9.60
N VAL A 105 -6.40 -16.81 9.62
CA VAL A 105 -6.79 -18.24 9.77
C VAL A 105 -6.21 -19.09 8.64
N GLU A 106 -5.91 -18.49 7.49
CA GLU A 106 -5.61 -19.20 6.26
C GLU A 106 -4.13 -19.22 5.85
N PHE A 107 -3.21 -18.63 6.65
CA PHE A 107 -1.86 -18.27 6.15
C PHE A 107 -0.64 -18.66 7.00
N GLY A 108 -0.80 -19.20 8.21
CA GLY A 108 0.33 -19.55 9.08
C GLY A 108 0.45 -21.05 9.29
N THR A 109 1.61 -21.64 9.00
CA THR A 109 2.02 -22.83 9.76
C THR A 109 2.24 -22.41 11.23
N PRO A 110 2.05 -23.32 12.19
CA PRO A 110 2.25 -23.02 13.61
C PRO A 110 3.60 -22.36 13.95
N GLU A 111 4.65 -22.58 13.14
CA GLU A 111 5.99 -22.04 13.41
C GLU A 111 6.07 -20.51 13.35
N ILE A 112 5.35 -19.84 12.43
CA ILE A 112 5.35 -18.38 12.33
C ILE A 112 4.62 -17.78 13.55
N PHE A 113 3.54 -18.43 13.98
CA PHE A 113 2.88 -18.10 15.23
C PHE A 113 3.85 -18.25 16.40
N HIS A 114 4.53 -19.38 16.54
CA HIS A 114 5.47 -19.62 17.63
C HIS A 114 6.63 -18.62 17.66
N ALA A 115 7.18 -18.21 16.51
CA ALA A 115 8.24 -17.19 16.45
C ALA A 115 7.73 -15.83 16.97
N PHE A 116 6.54 -15.41 16.54
CA PHE A 116 5.93 -14.18 17.03
C PHE A 116 5.66 -14.24 18.55
N TRP A 117 5.15 -15.37 19.04
CA TRP A 117 4.97 -15.62 20.48
C TRP A 117 6.29 -15.72 21.27
N ALA A 118 7.40 -16.05 20.61
CA ALA A 118 8.72 -16.12 21.20
C ALA A 118 9.43 -14.75 21.30
N GLY A 119 8.75 -13.67 20.91
CA GLY A 119 9.31 -12.31 20.93
C GLY A 119 10.19 -12.00 19.72
N GLU A 120 10.20 -12.84 18.70
CA GLU A 120 10.91 -12.55 17.45
C GLU A 120 10.12 -11.53 16.61
N PRO A 121 10.80 -10.54 16.00
CA PRO A 121 10.15 -9.53 15.19
C PRO A 121 9.53 -10.15 13.94
N GLY A 122 8.23 -9.91 13.74
CA GLY A 122 7.51 -10.27 12.51
C GLY A 122 7.44 -9.11 11.53
N TRP A 123 6.97 -9.38 10.31
CA TRP A 123 6.70 -8.34 9.32
C TRP A 123 5.27 -8.46 8.79
N PHE A 124 4.67 -7.33 8.46
CA PHE A 124 3.43 -7.23 7.69
C PHE A 124 3.67 -6.36 6.47
N TYR A 125 3.41 -6.87 5.28
CA TYR A 125 3.62 -6.10 4.05
C TYR A 125 2.51 -6.38 3.04
N GLY A 126 2.42 -5.52 2.02
CA GLY A 126 1.45 -5.70 0.98
C GLY A 126 1.48 -4.64 -0.10
N THR A 127 0.52 -4.78 -1.01
CA THR A 127 0.26 -3.90 -2.14
C THR A 127 -1.21 -3.57 -2.24
N VAL A 128 -1.47 -2.32 -2.65
CA VAL A 128 -2.77 -1.88 -3.13
C VAL A 128 -2.63 -1.54 -4.61
N GLU A 129 -3.22 -2.36 -5.48
CA GLU A 129 -3.36 -2.08 -6.91
C GLU A 129 -4.67 -1.32 -7.13
N TYR A 130 -4.67 -0.25 -7.91
CA TYR A 130 -5.87 0.51 -8.25
C TYR A 130 -5.75 1.18 -9.60
N THR A 131 -6.88 1.51 -10.21
CA THR A 131 -6.96 2.30 -11.45
C THR A 131 -7.31 3.74 -11.11
N ASP A 132 -6.53 4.71 -11.60
CA ASP A 132 -6.83 6.13 -11.44
C ASP A 132 -7.92 6.61 -12.44
N VAL A 133 -8.34 7.86 -12.29
CA VAL A 133 -9.34 8.51 -13.18
C VAL A 133 -8.90 8.54 -14.65
N PHE A 134 -7.60 8.43 -14.94
CA PHE A 134 -7.04 8.41 -16.29
C PHE A 134 -6.94 7.00 -16.87
N GLY A 135 -7.42 5.97 -16.16
CA GLY A 135 -7.36 4.59 -16.59
C GLY A 135 -5.99 3.93 -16.39
N ILE A 136 -5.08 4.57 -15.65
CA ILE A 136 -3.73 4.03 -15.42
C ILE A 136 -3.75 3.18 -14.14
N VAL A 137 -3.20 1.96 -14.23
CA VAL A 137 -3.00 1.08 -13.07
C VAL A 137 -1.81 1.57 -12.25
N ARG A 138 -2.03 1.70 -10.95
CA ARG A 138 -1.10 2.21 -9.94
C ARG A 138 -0.95 1.22 -8.81
N TYR A 139 0.18 1.29 -8.11
CA TYR A 139 0.48 0.43 -6.98
C TYR A 139 0.93 1.27 -5.80
N THR A 140 0.40 0.96 -4.62
CA THR A 140 0.90 1.48 -3.35
C THR A 140 1.45 0.31 -2.54
N TRP A 141 2.76 0.34 -2.28
CA TRP A 141 3.44 -0.65 -1.46
C TRP A 141 3.50 -0.20 -0.01
N PHE A 142 3.38 -1.14 0.91
CA PHE A 142 3.56 -0.89 2.34
C PHE A 142 4.24 -2.07 3.03
N LYS A 143 4.96 -1.77 4.10
CA LYS A 143 5.69 -2.72 4.93
C LYS A 143 5.79 -2.16 6.34
N TYR A 144 5.52 -3.02 7.31
CA TYR A 144 5.43 -2.71 8.72
C TYR A 144 6.21 -3.78 9.48
N ARG A 145 7.09 -3.35 10.38
CA ARG A 145 7.73 -4.24 11.33
C ARG A 145 6.78 -4.45 12.50
N LEU A 146 6.50 -5.70 12.84
CA LEU A 146 5.71 -6.08 13.98
C LEU A 146 6.67 -6.49 15.10
N TRP A 147 6.53 -5.87 16.26
CA TRP A 147 7.14 -6.31 17.51
C TRP A 147 6.07 -6.23 18.58
N GLY A 148 6.30 -6.85 19.72
CA GLY A 148 5.38 -6.80 20.84
C GLY A 148 5.29 -8.14 21.55
N GLU A 149 5.01 -8.07 22.83
CA GLU A 149 4.68 -9.21 23.66
C GLU A 149 3.16 -9.25 23.81
N ILE A 150 2.54 -10.40 23.57
CA ILE A 150 1.11 -10.56 23.80
C ILE A 150 0.91 -10.75 25.31
N THR A 151 0.47 -9.70 25.99
CA THR A 151 0.14 -9.75 27.42
C THR A 151 -1.32 -10.15 27.62
N SER A 152 -1.51 -11.42 27.96
CA SER A 152 -2.75 -12.06 28.46
C SER A 152 -3.86 -12.38 27.44
N ALA A 153 -4.70 -13.33 27.85
CA ALA A 153 -5.63 -14.10 27.03
C ALA A 153 -6.86 -13.34 26.51
N ASP A 154 -7.13 -12.12 26.97
CA ASP A 154 -8.40 -11.43 26.68
C ASP A 154 -8.28 -10.09 25.93
N GLU A 155 -7.13 -9.41 25.89
CA GLU A 155 -6.94 -8.21 25.05
C GLU A 155 -5.50 -8.08 24.53
N SER A 156 -5.19 -8.85 23.49
CA SER A 156 -3.87 -8.93 22.85
C SER A 156 -3.58 -7.70 21.97
N ILE A 157 -3.07 -6.61 22.56
CA ILE A 157 -2.61 -5.44 21.82
C ILE A 157 -1.15 -5.67 21.41
N VAL A 158 -0.90 -5.86 20.11
CA VAL A 158 0.46 -5.85 19.56
C VAL A 158 0.92 -4.41 19.36
N HIS A 159 2.01 -4.02 20.02
CA HIS A 159 2.63 -2.70 19.87
C HIS A 159 3.48 -2.64 18.60
N VAL A 160 2.91 -2.19 17.49
CA VAL A 160 3.62 -2.08 16.21
C VAL A 160 4.47 -0.80 16.15
N GLU A 161 5.78 -0.92 15.94
CA GLU A 161 6.71 0.19 15.66
C GLU A 161 6.91 0.15 14.18
N VAL A 162 6.34 1.14 13.54
CA VAL A 162 6.39 1.25 12.11
C VAL A 162 7.58 2.08 11.72
N THR A 163 8.63 1.40 11.27
CA THR A 163 9.61 2.00 10.38
C THR A 163 9.00 2.00 8.98
N GLN A 164 8.27 3.08 8.65
CA GLN A 164 7.70 3.25 7.31
C GLN A 164 8.84 3.54 6.33
N ASP A 165 9.16 2.60 5.44
CA ASP A 165 10.10 2.86 4.34
C ASP A 165 9.46 3.66 3.17
N GLY A 166 8.16 3.98 3.30
CA GLY A 166 7.42 4.92 2.47
C GLY A 166 6.19 4.31 1.79
N ASN A 167 5.12 5.08 1.67
CA ASN A 167 4.06 4.77 0.71
C ASN A 167 4.62 5.09 -0.69
N HIS A 168 5.15 4.09 -1.39
CA HIS A 168 5.65 4.27 -2.74
C HIS A 168 4.50 4.06 -3.72
N SER A 169 4.03 5.16 -4.32
CA SER A 169 3.00 5.14 -5.36
C SER A 169 3.63 5.32 -6.73
N THR A 170 3.68 4.25 -7.52
CA THR A 170 4.13 4.28 -8.92
C THR A 170 2.96 4.57 -9.85
#